data_AF-A0AAW2X6D1-F1
#
_entry.id   AF-A0AAW2X6D1-F1
#
_cell.length_a   1.000
_cell.length_b   1.000
_cell.length_c   1.000
_cell.angle_alpha   90.00
_cell.angle_beta   90.00
_cell.angle_gamma   90.00
#
_symmetry.space_group_name_H-M   'P 1'
#
loop_
_entity.id
_entity.type
_entity.pdbx_description
1 polymer ?
#
loop_
_entity_poly.entity_id
_entity_poly.type
_entity_poly.pdbx_seq_one_letter_code
_entity_poly.pdbx_strand_id
1 'polypeptide(L)'
;MESKSLVGLVKLDLSLTMIDGGDCTVASRFYGPGWCGGEPFFVARDSDNPAADEDDGYVVTYVHNENVGETKFLVMDAKSPTLDIVAVVKLPCWIPCGFHGIFLSESDLNKL
;
A
#
# COMPACT_ATOMS: atom_id res chain seq x y z
N MET A 1 -13.18 10.85 -21.42
CA MET A 1 -11.80 10.34 -21.28
C MET A 1 -11.81 9.50 -20.02
N GLU A 2 -11.77 8.17 -20.12
CA GLU A 2 -11.73 7.32 -18.92
C GLU A 2 -10.41 7.61 -18.19
N SER A 3 -10.53 8.15 -16.98
CA SER A 3 -9.42 8.23 -16.03
C SER A 3 -8.98 6.80 -15.73
N LYS A 4 -7.73 6.43 -16.06
CA LYS A 4 -7.15 5.17 -15.60
C LYS A 4 -6.95 5.30 -14.08
N SER A 5 -7.92 4.82 -13.31
CA SER A 5 -7.84 4.76 -11.86
C SER A 5 -7.09 3.50 -11.41
N LEU A 6 -6.24 3.63 -10.39
CA LEU A 6 -5.61 2.48 -9.74
C LEU A 6 -6.65 1.79 -8.85
N VAL A 7 -7.15 0.63 -9.26
CA VAL A 7 -8.30 -0.05 -8.63
C VAL A 7 -7.93 -1.04 -7.53
N GLY A 8 -6.63 -1.25 -7.32
CA GLY A 8 -6.12 -2.20 -6.34
C GLY A 8 -4.60 -2.30 -6.37
N LEU A 9 -4.08 -3.18 -5.51
CA LEU A 9 -2.67 -3.48 -5.39
C LEU A 9 -2.43 -5.00 -5.47
N VAL A 10 -1.26 -5.36 -5.96
CA VAL A 10 -0.78 -6.75 -6.08
C VAL A 10 0.65 -6.78 -5.56
N LYS A 11 0.97 -7.77 -4.72
CA LYS A 11 2.31 -8.02 -4.20
C LYS A 11 2.89 -9.23 -4.92
N LEU A 12 4.10 -9.07 -5.42
CA LEU A 12 4.84 -10.13 -6.12
C LEU A 12 6.02 -10.57 -5.28
N ASP A 13 6.23 -11.87 -5.16
CA ASP A 13 7.48 -12.44 -4.63
C ASP A 13 8.34 -12.90 -5.81
N LEU A 14 9.38 -12.12 -6.10
CA LEU A 14 10.24 -12.37 -7.25
C LEU A 14 11.18 -13.56 -7.03
N SER A 15 11.34 -14.06 -5.80
CA SER A 15 12.12 -15.29 -5.54
C SER A 15 11.46 -16.53 -6.18
N LEU A 16 10.14 -16.47 -6.40
CA LEU A 16 9.36 -17.55 -7.03
C LEU A 16 9.58 -17.65 -8.55
N THR A 17 10.10 -16.60 -9.19
CA THR A 17 10.34 -16.59 -10.66
C THR A 17 11.37 -17.61 -11.11
N MET A 18 12.18 -18.16 -10.19
CA MET A 18 13.26 -19.11 -10.48
C MET A 18 12.76 -20.54 -10.76
N ILE A 19 11.45 -20.83 -10.61
CA ILE A 19 10.87 -22.17 -10.75
C ILE A 19 9.78 -22.15 -11.85
N ASP A 20 10.17 -22.02 -13.12
CA ASP A 20 9.31 -22.30 -14.29
C ASP A 20 8.37 -21.19 -14.81
N GLY A 21 8.65 -19.91 -14.55
CA GLY A 21 7.89 -18.81 -15.17
C GLY A 21 6.42 -18.72 -14.76
N GLY A 22 6.09 -19.25 -13.58
CA GLY A 22 4.76 -19.21 -12.98
C GLY A 22 4.37 -17.85 -12.40
N ASP A 23 3.11 -17.76 -11.95
CA ASP A 23 2.57 -16.58 -11.25
C ASP A 23 3.35 -16.33 -9.95
N CYS A 24 3.84 -15.12 -9.79
CA CYS A 24 4.60 -14.69 -8.61
C CYS A 24 3.74 -13.87 -7.64
N THR A 25 2.43 -13.78 -7.90
CA THR A 25 1.49 -13.09 -7.04
C THR A 25 1.32 -13.81 -5.72
N VAL A 26 1.70 -13.14 -4.63
CA VAL A 26 1.56 -13.67 -3.26
C VAL A 26 0.49 -12.95 -2.45
N ALA A 27 0.10 -11.74 -2.85
CA ALA A 27 -1.02 -11.05 -2.24
C ALA A 27 -1.72 -10.08 -3.20
N SER A 28 -3.00 -9.79 -2.94
CA SER A 28 -3.71 -8.75 -3.68
C SER A 28 -4.83 -8.12 -2.85
N ARG A 29 -5.17 -6.87 -3.20
CA ARG A 29 -6.37 -6.19 -2.70
C ARG A 29 -6.95 -5.27 -3.76
N PHE A 30 -8.23 -5.45 -4.03
CA PHE A 30 -9.04 -4.54 -4.85
C PHE A 30 -9.90 -3.66 -3.94
N TYR A 31 -9.98 -2.37 -4.25
CA TYR A 31 -10.68 -1.40 -3.40
C TYR A 31 -12.21 -1.44 -3.55
N GLY A 32 -12.67 -2.09 -4.62
CA GLY A 32 -14.09 -2.18 -4.95
C GLY A 32 -14.61 -0.98 -5.76
N PRO A 33 -15.90 -0.99 -6.12
CA PRO A 33 -16.47 -0.03 -7.06
C PRO A 33 -16.36 1.43 -6.59
N GLY A 34 -15.91 2.30 -7.49
CA GLY A 34 -15.78 3.73 -7.25
C GLY A 34 -14.60 4.15 -6.38
N TRP A 35 -13.84 3.20 -5.81
CA TRP A 35 -12.62 3.49 -5.06
C TRP A 35 -11.39 3.42 -5.97
N CYS A 36 -10.57 4.47 -5.93
CA CYS A 36 -9.28 4.57 -6.59
C CYS A 36 -8.18 4.83 -5.56
N GLY A 37 -7.02 4.19 -5.74
CA GLY A 37 -5.85 4.34 -4.87
C GLY A 37 -4.78 5.26 -5.45
N GLY A 38 -3.93 5.78 -4.58
CA GLY A 38 -2.62 6.35 -4.93
C GLY A 38 -1.52 5.29 -4.91
N GLU A 39 -0.27 5.74 -5.08
CA GLU A 39 0.91 4.87 -4.93
C GLU A 39 0.92 4.20 -3.54
N PRO A 40 1.04 2.87 -3.46
CA PRO A 40 1.28 2.19 -2.20
C PRO A 40 2.76 2.29 -1.81
N PHE A 41 3.05 2.44 -0.52
CA PHE A 41 4.41 2.40 0.01
C PHE A 41 4.51 1.47 1.22
N PHE A 42 5.68 0.85 1.37
CA PHE A 42 5.99 -0.06 2.46
C PHE A 42 6.53 0.71 3.68
N VAL A 43 6.13 0.28 4.87
CA VAL A 43 6.61 0.76 6.16
C VAL A 43 7.01 -0.45 6.99
N ALA A 44 8.30 -0.59 7.27
CA ALA A 44 8.82 -1.68 8.11
C ALA A 44 8.19 -1.60 9.52
N ARG A 45 7.91 -2.76 10.11
CA ARG A 45 7.42 -2.86 11.50
C ARG A 45 8.43 -2.32 12.49
N ASP A 46 9.69 -2.68 12.26
CA ASP A 46 10.85 -2.26 13.03
C ASP A 46 12.02 -2.08 12.05
N SER A 47 12.36 -0.82 11.74
CA SER A 47 13.43 -0.51 10.78
C SER A 47 14.83 -0.79 11.31
N ASP A 48 14.97 -0.95 12.63
CA ASP A 48 16.26 -1.16 13.29
C ASP A 48 16.55 -2.66 13.52
N ASN A 49 15.64 -3.54 13.15
CA ASN A 49 15.80 -4.99 13.27
C ASN A 49 16.29 -5.63 11.95
N PRO A 50 17.60 -5.92 11.81
CA PRO A 50 18.15 -6.52 10.59
C PRO A 50 17.78 -7.99 10.41
N ALA A 51 17.18 -8.64 11.42
CA ALA A 51 16.74 -10.02 11.36
C ALA A 51 15.27 -10.18 10.95
N ALA A 52 14.54 -9.07 10.75
CA ALA A 52 13.18 -9.09 10.24
C ALA A 52 13.18 -9.53 8.77
N ASP A 53 12.13 -10.25 8.36
CA ASP A 53 11.91 -10.55 6.94
C ASP A 53 11.71 -9.24 6.16
N GLU A 54 12.10 -9.22 4.88
CA GLU A 54 12.02 -8.02 4.00
C GLU A 54 10.63 -7.37 4.02
N ASP A 55 9.57 -8.17 4.11
CA ASP A 55 8.19 -7.75 4.05
C ASP A 55 7.50 -7.66 5.43
N ASP A 56 8.25 -7.76 6.54
CA ASP A 56 7.69 -7.60 7.88
C ASP A 56 7.35 -6.13 8.17
N GLY A 57 6.11 -5.78 7.88
CA GLY A 57 5.63 -4.42 8.03
C GLY A 57 4.25 -4.23 7.46
N TYR A 58 4.04 -3.04 6.93
CA TYR A 58 2.76 -2.57 6.46
C TYR A 58 2.87 -2.02 5.05
N VAL A 59 1.82 -2.24 4.25
CA VAL A 59 1.60 -1.47 3.03
C VAL A 59 0.54 -0.43 3.33
N VAL A 60 0.84 0.82 2.99
CA VAL A 60 -0.09 1.94 3.21
C VAL A 60 -0.38 2.66 1.90
N THR A 61 -1.58 3.22 1.79
CA THR A 61 -2.00 3.97 0.60
C THR A 61 -3.18 4.89 0.91
N TYR A 62 -3.33 5.95 0.11
CA TYR A 62 -4.54 6.76 0.09
C TYR A 62 -5.53 6.17 -0.91
N VAL A 63 -6.79 6.06 -0.52
CA VAL A 63 -7.89 5.70 -1.43
C VAL A 63 -8.96 6.78 -1.41
N HIS A 64 -9.51 7.07 -2.58
CA HIS A 64 -10.55 8.05 -2.78
C HIS A 64 -11.76 7.43 -3.48
N ASN A 65 -12.95 7.87 -3.13
CA ASN A 65 -14.18 7.52 -3.84
C ASN A 65 -14.88 8.78 -4.33
N GLU A 66 -14.84 8.99 -5.64
CA GLU A 66 -15.38 10.19 -6.30
C GLU A 66 -16.91 10.28 -6.17
N ASN A 67 -17.61 9.13 -6.11
CA ASN A 67 -19.07 9.11 -6.04
C ASN A 67 -19.60 9.65 -4.71
N VAL A 68 -18.86 9.44 -3.62
CA VAL A 68 -19.25 9.87 -2.27
C VAL A 68 -18.35 10.99 -1.72
N GLY A 69 -17.33 11.41 -2.47
CA GLY A 69 -16.37 12.43 -2.05
C GLY A 69 -15.53 12.03 -0.82
N GLU A 70 -15.34 10.74 -0.56
CA GLU A 70 -14.62 10.26 0.62
C GLU A 70 -13.17 9.94 0.31
N THR A 71 -12.26 10.30 1.23
CA THR A 71 -10.85 9.89 1.18
C THR A 71 -10.48 9.15 2.45
N LYS A 72 -9.73 8.05 2.30
CA LYS A 72 -9.24 7.23 3.41
C LYS A 72 -7.75 6.96 3.23
N PHE A 73 -7.04 6.83 4.33
CA PHE A 73 -5.69 6.27 4.38
C PHE A 73 -5.79 4.87 4.97
N LEU A 74 -5.33 3.88 4.20
CA LEU A 74 -5.36 2.47 4.56
C LEU A 74 -4.00 2.05 5.11
N VAL A 75 -4.02 1.26 6.17
CA VAL A 75 -2.86 0.53 6.68
C VAL A 75 -3.17 -0.96 6.59
N MET A 76 -2.33 -1.69 5.88
CA MET A 76 -2.54 -3.10 5.57
C MET A 76 -1.35 -3.94 6.03
N ASP A 77 -1.61 -5.13 6.56
CA ASP A 77 -0.56 -6.10 6.88
C ASP A 77 0.11 -6.60 5.59
N ALA A 78 1.41 -6.36 5.44
CA ALA A 78 2.16 -6.71 4.23
C ALA A 78 2.36 -8.22 4.06
N LYS A 79 2.24 -9.01 5.14
CA LYS A 79 2.37 -10.47 5.11
C LYS A 79 1.05 -11.20 4.87
N SER A 80 -0.09 -10.49 4.96
CA SER A 80 -1.39 -11.08 4.66
C SER A 80 -1.54 -11.32 3.15
N PRO A 81 -1.98 -12.52 2.71
CA PRO A 81 -2.24 -12.81 1.28
C PRO A 81 -3.39 -11.96 0.70
N THR A 82 -4.21 -11.36 1.56
CA THR A 82 -5.30 -10.46 1.18
C THR A 82 -5.01 -9.00 1.56
N LEU A 83 -3.79 -8.70 2.02
CA LEU A 83 -3.37 -7.38 2.48
C LEU A 83 -4.39 -6.80 3.45
N ASP A 84 -4.68 -7.55 4.52
CA ASP A 84 -5.76 -7.23 5.44
C ASP A 84 -5.58 -5.84 6.05
N ILE A 85 -6.68 -5.09 6.05
CA ILE A 85 -6.71 -3.72 6.58
C ILE A 85 -6.69 -3.82 8.10
N VAL A 86 -5.59 -3.38 8.70
CA VAL A 86 -5.40 -3.32 10.15
C VAL A 86 -5.80 -1.96 10.73
N ALA A 87 -5.81 -0.90 9.91
CA ALA A 87 -6.35 0.39 10.29
C ALA A 87 -6.86 1.20 9.08
N VAL A 88 -7.84 2.06 9.33
CA VAL A 88 -8.38 3.02 8.36
C VAL A 88 -8.48 4.39 9.00
N VAL A 89 -7.89 5.40 8.38
CA VAL A 89 -8.04 6.79 8.77
C VAL A 89 -8.90 7.50 7.73
N LYS A 90 -10.08 7.98 8.12
CA LYS A 90 -10.91 8.84 7.25
C LYS A 90 -10.34 10.25 7.26
N LEU A 91 -10.07 10.82 6.09
CA LEU A 91 -9.55 12.17 5.96
C LEU A 91 -10.69 13.20 5.88
N PRO A 92 -10.48 14.43 6.40
CA PRO A 92 -11.51 15.48 6.42
C PRO A 92 -11.71 16.15 5.05
N CYS A 93 -10.84 15.89 4.08
CA CYS A 93 -10.88 16.52 2.77
C CYS A 93 -10.48 15.56 1.65
N TRP A 94 -10.70 16.01 0.42
CA TRP A 94 -10.24 15.33 -0.77
C TRP A 94 -8.72 15.46 -0.93
N ILE A 95 -8.05 14.33 -1.16
CA ILE A 95 -6.64 14.31 -1.56
C ILE A 95 -6.60 13.93 -3.05
N PRO A 96 -6.07 14.80 -3.93
CA PRO A 96 -5.90 14.47 -5.35
C PRO A 96 -5.01 13.24 -5.54
N CYS A 97 -5.18 12.54 -6.67
CA CYS A 97 -4.26 11.47 -7.06
C CYS A 97 -2.83 12.02 -7.12
N GLY A 98 -2.03 11.67 -6.12
CA GLY A 98 -0.62 12.05 -6.03
C GLY A 98 0.25 11.25 -7.01
N PHE A 99 1.54 11.59 -7.03
CA PHE A 99 2.56 10.83 -7.74
C PHE A 99 3.28 9.92 -6.77
N HIS A 100 4.39 10.40 -6.21
CA HIS A 100 5.24 9.63 -5.33
C HIS A 100 5.19 10.11 -3.89
N GLY A 101 5.31 9.16 -2.96
CA GLY A 101 5.44 9.42 -1.53
C GLY A 101 6.66 8.73 -0.93
N ILE A 102 7.08 9.20 0.25
CA ILE A 102 8.07 8.53 1.08
C ILE A 102 7.62 8.54 2.53
N PHE A 103 7.86 7.44 3.23
CA PHE A 103 7.74 7.39 4.68
C PHE A 103 9.11 7.67 5.31
N LEU A 104 9.14 8.57 6.28
CA LEU A 104 10.32 8.83 7.11
C LEU A 104 9.97 8.49 8.54
N SER A 105 10.84 7.70 9.18
CA SER A 105 10.74 7.49 10.63
C SER A 105 11.02 8.80 11.36
N GLU A 106 10.56 8.91 12.61
CA GLU A 106 10.93 10.03 13.48
C GLU A 106 12.45 10.17 13.60
N SER A 107 13.17 9.05 13.72
CA SER A 107 14.63 9.01 13.79
C SER A 107 15.29 9.55 12.52
N ASP A 108 14.73 9.29 11.32
CA ASP A 108 15.27 9.83 10.07
C ASP A 108 14.96 11.30 9.90
N LEU A 109 13.77 11.73 10.31
CA LEU A 109 13.38 13.14 10.28
C LEU A 109 14.26 13.99 11.21
N ASN A 110 14.62 13.46 12.38
CA ASN A 110 15.48 14.15 13.37
C ASN A 110 16.96 14.24 12.95
N LYS A 111 17.36 13.60 11.85
CA LYS A 111 18.73 13.69 11.29
C LYS A 111 18.86 14.78 10.21
N LEU A 112 17.74 15.40 9.80
CA LEU A 112 17.72 16.54 8.87
C LEU A 112 18.16 17.83 9.57
#